data_AF-F8B0D3-F1
#
_entry.id   AF-F8B0D3-F1
#
_cell.length_a   1.000
_cell.length_b   1.000
_cell.length_c   1.000
_cell.angle_alpha   90.00
_cell.angle_beta   90.00
_cell.angle_gamma   90.00
#
_symmetry.space_group_name_H-M   'P 1'
#
loop_
_entity.id
_entity.type
_entity.pdbx_description
1 polymer ?
#
loop_
_entity_poly.entity_id
_entity_poly.type
_entity_poly.pdbx_seq_one_letter_code
_entity_poly.pdbx_strand_id
1 'polypeptide(L)'
;MPSPTATRQRRRPAGDGRIAARQQRRQRMFLARLGSARRPADRLGVAVDYLRGALADVPPVQAEREVDALVRQITEVVARLHGRTR
;
A
#
# COMPACT_ATOMS: atom_id res chain seq x y z
N MET A 1 51.22 12.54 -18.91
CA MET A 1 50.06 13.23 -18.31
C MET A 1 48.89 12.27 -18.23
N PRO A 2 48.50 11.78 -17.04
CA PRO A 2 47.27 11.01 -16.88
C PRO A 2 46.12 11.94 -16.46
N SER A 3 45.07 12.02 -17.28
CA SER A 3 43.82 12.71 -16.92
C SER A 3 42.94 11.79 -16.07
N PRO A 4 42.35 12.29 -14.98
CA PRO A 4 41.68 11.47 -13.97
C PRO A 4 40.27 11.04 -14.40
N THR A 5 40.08 9.73 -14.50
CA THR A 5 38.77 9.07 -14.47
C THR A 5 38.18 9.17 -13.05
N ALA A 6 37.73 10.36 -12.66
CA ALA A 6 37.03 10.56 -11.40
C ALA A 6 35.54 10.23 -11.59
N THR A 7 35.24 8.97 -11.34
CA THR A 7 33.99 8.40 -10.84
C THR A 7 32.86 9.41 -10.64
N ARG A 8 31.96 9.52 -11.62
CA ARG A 8 30.64 10.16 -11.47
C ARG A 8 29.84 9.34 -10.46
N GLN A 9 30.08 9.57 -9.16
CA GLN A 9 29.31 8.99 -8.07
C GLN A 9 27.84 9.31 -8.33
N ARG A 10 27.08 8.30 -8.76
CA ARG A 10 25.63 8.32 -8.77
C ARG A 10 25.18 8.49 -7.32
N ARG A 11 25.03 9.72 -6.86
CA ARG A 11 24.24 10.05 -5.67
C ARG A 11 22.83 9.51 -5.92
N ARG A 12 22.54 8.29 -5.44
CA ARG A 12 21.16 7.82 -5.29
C ARG A 12 20.42 8.87 -4.45
N PRO A 13 19.26 9.37 -4.90
CA PRO A 13 18.56 10.40 -4.16
C PRO A 13 18.14 9.80 -2.82
N ALA A 14 18.55 10.44 -1.72
CA ALA A 14 18.24 10.00 -0.36
C ALA A 14 16.73 9.92 -0.04
N GLY A 15 15.86 10.37 -0.97
CA GLY A 15 14.39 10.31 -0.87
C GLY A 15 13.82 8.90 -1.05
N ASP A 16 14.37 8.09 -1.96
CA ASP A 16 13.83 6.77 -2.30
C ASP A 16 13.91 5.81 -1.10
N GLY A 17 15.00 5.89 -0.34
CA GLY A 17 15.18 5.08 0.87
C GLY A 17 14.19 5.44 2.00
N ARG A 18 13.79 6.71 2.10
CA ARG A 18 12.85 7.17 3.14
C ARG A 18 11.42 6.73 2.85
N ILE A 19 10.99 6.80 1.58
CA ILE A 19 9.67 6.33 1.14
C ILE A 19 9.59 4.82 1.30
N ALA A 20 10.62 4.09 0.85
CA ALA A 20 10.70 2.63 1.01
C ALA A 20 10.66 2.21 2.48
N ALA A 21 11.42 2.87 3.36
CA ALA A 21 11.41 2.59 4.79
C ALA A 21 10.04 2.87 5.43
N ARG A 22 9.36 3.96 5.02
CA ARG A 22 8.01 4.29 5.48
C ARG A 22 7.00 3.23 5.06
N GLN A 23 7.06 2.81 3.80
CA GLN A 23 6.22 1.75 3.25
C GLN A 23 6.44 0.43 3.99
N GLN A 24 7.70 0.02 4.18
CA GLN A 24 8.04 -1.19 4.92
C GLN A 24 7.55 -1.14 6.38
N ARG A 25 7.70 0.00 7.06
CA ARG A 25 7.18 0.18 8.42
C ARG A 25 5.66 0.06 8.46
N ARG A 26 4.94 0.69 7.52
CA ARG A 26 3.48 0.59 7.43
C ARG A 26 3.03 -0.84 7.15
N GLN A 27 3.71 -1.54 6.24
CA GLN A 27 3.40 -2.93 5.92
C GLN A 27 3.57 -3.85 7.15
N ARG A 28 4.65 -3.68 7.92
CA ARG A 28 4.83 -4.44 9.18
C ARG A 28 3.72 -4.17 10.18
N MET A 29 3.35 -2.89 10.38
CA MET A 29 2.24 -2.53 11.28
C MET A 29 0.90 -3.09 10.80
N PHE A 30 0.65 -3.06 9.49
CA PHE A 30 -0.55 -3.63 8.89
C PHE A 30 -0.65 -5.13 9.17
N LEU A 31 0.41 -5.90 8.88
CA LEU A 31 0.43 -7.34 9.12
C LEU A 31 0.25 -7.69 10.61
N ALA A 32 0.90 -6.93 11.49
CA ALA A 32 0.75 -7.12 12.94
C ALA A 32 -0.69 -6.85 13.40
N ARG A 33 -1.29 -5.72 12.98
CA ARG A 33 -2.67 -5.36 13.33
C ARG A 33 -3.67 -6.36 12.75
N LEU A 34 -3.47 -6.80 11.51
CA LEU A 34 -4.32 -7.77 10.86
C LEU A 34 -4.28 -9.13 11.58
N GLY A 35 -3.09 -9.58 12.00
CA GLY A 35 -2.92 -10.82 12.78
C GLY A 35 -3.57 -10.77 14.17
N SER A 36 -3.74 -9.57 14.75
CA SER A 36 -4.40 -9.37 16.04
C SER A 36 -5.92 -9.20 15.97
N ALA A 37 -6.47 -8.86 14.79
CA ALA A 37 -7.88 -8.54 14.61
C ALA A 37 -8.76 -9.79 14.58
N ARG A 38 -9.69 -9.88 15.53
CA ARG A 38 -10.55 -11.07 15.72
C ARG A 38 -11.88 -10.99 14.97
N ARG A 39 -12.49 -9.81 14.88
CA ARG A 39 -13.79 -9.65 14.18
C ARG A 39 -13.57 -9.33 12.69
N PRO A 40 -14.46 -9.81 11.79
CA PRO A 40 -14.37 -9.47 10.37
C PRO A 40 -14.37 -7.95 10.10
N ALA A 41 -15.17 -7.18 10.83
CA ALA A 41 -15.21 -5.72 10.72
C ALA A 41 -13.87 -5.06 11.10
N ASP A 42 -13.22 -5.54 12.16
CA ASP A 42 -11.93 -5.00 12.59
C ASP A 42 -10.85 -5.25 11.53
N ARG A 43 -10.85 -6.43 10.90
CA ARG A 43 -9.93 -6.77 9.81
C ARG A 43 -10.12 -5.86 8.60
N LEU A 44 -11.38 -5.57 8.26
CA LEU A 44 -11.70 -4.63 7.19
C LEU A 44 -11.22 -3.21 7.52
N GLY A 45 -11.45 -2.75 8.74
CA GLY A 45 -10.96 -1.43 9.21
C GLY A 45 -9.43 -1.31 9.09
N VAL A 46 -8.69 -2.34 9.54
CA VAL A 46 -7.21 -2.38 9.42
C VAL A 46 -6.76 -2.35 7.95
N ALA A 47 -7.45 -3.04 7.06
CA ALA A 47 -7.13 -3.06 5.63
C ALA A 47 -7.36 -1.69 4.98
N VAL A 48 -8.47 -1.03 5.29
CA VAL A 48 -8.81 0.31 4.76
C VAL A 48 -7.82 1.36 5.27
N ASP A 49 -7.46 1.33 6.55
CA ASP A 49 -6.45 2.23 7.13
C ASP A 49 -5.11 2.11 6.41
N TYR A 50 -4.67 0.87 6.15
CA TYR A 50 -3.43 0.62 5.43
C TYR A 50 -3.49 1.10 3.99
N LEU A 51 -4.59 0.81 3.27
CA LEU A 51 -4.81 1.26 1.90
C LEU A 51 -4.74 2.79 1.80
N ARG A 52 -5.44 3.52 2.67
CA ARG A 52 -5.40 4.99 2.71
C ARG A 52 -3.99 5.53 2.86
N GLY A 53 -3.19 4.90 3.72
CA GLY A 53 -1.77 5.24 3.87
C GLY A 53 -0.98 4.93 2.60
N ALA A 54 -1.13 3.74 2.03
CA ALA A 54 -0.39 3.31 0.84
C ALA A 54 -0.66 4.25 -0.36
N LEU A 55 -1.93 4.59 -0.61
CA LEU A 55 -2.34 5.47 -1.71
C LEU A 55 -1.74 6.87 -1.62
N ALA A 56 -1.45 7.38 -0.41
CA ALA A 56 -0.85 8.69 -0.22
C ALA A 56 0.59 8.81 -0.78
N ASP A 57 1.28 7.69 -1.00
CA ASP A 57 2.65 7.68 -1.51
C ASP A 57 2.74 7.12 -2.96
N VAL A 58 1.60 6.87 -3.63
CA VAL A 58 1.53 6.29 -4.99
C VAL A 58 1.06 7.35 -6.00
N PRO A 59 1.54 7.35 -7.26
CA PRO A 59 1.04 8.26 -8.29
C PRO A 59 -0.48 8.10 -8.53
N PRO A 60 -1.25 9.19 -8.73
CA PRO A 60 -2.71 9.15 -8.83
C PRO A 60 -3.26 8.15 -9.87
N VAL A 61 -2.66 8.12 -11.06
CA VAL A 61 -3.08 7.22 -12.15
C VAL A 61 -2.92 5.73 -11.80
N GLN A 62 -1.92 5.40 -11.00
CA GLN A 62 -1.73 4.02 -10.53
C GLN A 62 -2.70 3.70 -9.38
N ALA A 63 -2.90 4.67 -8.47
CA ALA A 63 -3.85 4.55 -7.37
C ALA A 63 -5.29 4.31 -7.88
N GLU A 64 -5.74 5.05 -8.89
CA GLU A 64 -7.09 4.91 -9.48
C GLU A 64 -7.35 3.49 -9.99
N ARG A 65 -6.43 2.92 -10.78
CA ARG A 65 -6.60 1.57 -11.36
C ARG A 65 -6.75 0.50 -10.29
N GLU A 66 -5.92 0.56 -9.26
CA GLU A 66 -5.96 -0.41 -8.15
C GLU A 66 -7.21 -0.23 -7.28
N VAL A 67 -7.63 1.01 -7.03
CA VAL A 67 -8.84 1.32 -6.27
C VAL A 67 -10.09 0.85 -7.02
N ASP A 68 -10.17 1.09 -8.33
CA ASP A 68 -11.30 0.64 -9.14
C ASP A 68 -11.45 -0.89 -9.13
N ALA A 69 -10.33 -1.62 -9.26
CA ALA A 69 -10.32 -3.08 -9.19
C ALA A 69 -10.82 -3.57 -7.82
N LEU A 70 -10.36 -2.95 -6.73
CA LEU A 70 -10.81 -3.27 -5.38
C LEU A 70 -12.30 -2.97 -5.17
N VAL A 71 -12.79 -1.82 -5.64
CA VAL A 71 -14.21 -1.43 -5.52
C VAL A 71 -15.11 -2.45 -6.20
N ARG A 72 -14.72 -2.97 -7.38
CA ARG A 72 -15.46 -4.04 -8.06
C ARG A 72 -15.55 -5.31 -7.20
N GLN A 73 -14.43 -5.76 -6.63
CA GLN A 73 -14.40 -6.93 -5.75
C GLN A 73 -15.29 -6.74 -4.51
N ILE A 74 -15.23 -5.56 -3.87
CA ILE A 74 -16.08 -5.25 -2.71
C ILE A 74 -17.56 -5.27 -3.10
N THR A 75 -17.91 -4.70 -4.27
CA THR A 75 -19.29 -4.68 -4.76
C THR A 75 -19.85 -6.09 -4.91
N GLU A 76 -19.06 -7.02 -5.47
CA GLU A 76 -19.46 -8.43 -5.57
C GLU A 76 -19.61 -9.11 -4.21
N VAL A 77 -18.71 -8.81 -3.26
CA VAL A 77 -18.80 -9.33 -1.89
C VAL A 77 -20.10 -8.85 -1.23
N VAL A 78 -20.41 -7.56 -1.33
CA VAL A 78 -21.63 -6.98 -0.78
C VAL A 78 -22.87 -7.61 -1.40
N ALA A 79 -22.90 -7.79 -2.72
CA ALA A 79 -24.00 -8.47 -3.41
C ALA A 79 -24.21 -9.90 -2.89
N ARG A 80 -23.13 -10.66 -2.68
CA ARG A 80 -23.20 -12.02 -2.09
C ARG A 80 -23.68 -12.02 -0.64
N LEU A 81 -23.30 -11.02 0.15
CA LEU A 81 -23.77 -10.89 1.53
C LEU A 81 -25.29 -10.61 1.54
N HIS A 82 -25.76 -9.62 0.77
CA HIS A 82 -27.18 -9.29 0.68
C HIS A 82 -28.03 -10.43 0.08
N GLY A 83 -27.50 -11.15 -0.90
CA GLY A 83 -28.19 -12.29 -1.52
C GLY A 83 -28.34 -13.50 -0.59
N ARG A 84 -27.52 -13.60 0.47
CA ARG A 84 -27.62 -14.64 1.51
C ARG A 84 -28.53 -14.25 2.68
N THR A 85 -28.94 -12.99 2.74
CA THR A 85 -29.81 -12.45 3.81
C THR A 85 -31.31 -12.50 3.44
N ARG A 86 -31.67 -13.21 2.36
CA ARG A 86 -33.06 -13.50 1.97
C ARG A 86 -33.35 -14.97 2.18
#